data_AF-A0A3M8EPT5-F1
#
_entry.id   AF-A0A3M8EPT5-F1
#
_cell.length_a   1.000
_cell.length_b   1.000
_cell.length_c   1.000
_cell.angle_alpha   90.00
_cell.angle_beta   90.00
_cell.angle_gamma   90.00
#
_symmetry.space_group_name_H-M   'P 1'
#
loop_
_entity.id
_entity.type
_entity.pdbx_description
1 polymer ?
#
loop_
_entity_poly.entity_id
_entity_poly.type
_entity_poly.pdbx_seq_one_letter_code
_entity_poly.pdbx_strand_id
1 'polypeptide(L)'
;MQIKKLLVMVLLLAVAATSFAEGTAENKQPSPEEVKQLMEMSLGAMVPMMGKMAEAMIDAQLRIAEKPETAASLAAFKKNLYSSLIKQGFTKQEAFDIMLNTAVPAAMPGMK
;
A
#
# COMPACT_ATOMS: atom_id res chain seq x y z
N MET A 1 15.01 1.85 -75.33
CA MET A 1 16.16 2.13 -74.43
C MET A 1 15.69 2.64 -73.05
N GLN A 2 14.76 1.96 -72.40
CA GLN A 2 14.11 2.42 -71.14
C GLN A 2 14.25 1.41 -69.98
N ILE A 3 14.66 0.15 -70.26
CA ILE A 3 14.81 -0.89 -69.22
C ILE A 3 16.17 -0.79 -68.49
N LYS A 4 17.21 -0.24 -69.12
CA LYS A 4 18.55 -0.05 -68.49
C LYS A 4 18.58 1.06 -67.44
N LYS A 5 17.64 2.02 -67.48
CA LYS A 5 17.59 3.13 -66.50
C LYS A 5 16.92 2.74 -65.18
N LEU A 6 16.05 1.72 -65.19
CA LEU A 6 15.38 1.23 -63.98
C LEU A 6 16.30 0.39 -63.08
N LEU A 7 17.34 -0.23 -63.66
CA LEU A 7 18.27 -1.11 -62.93
C LEU A 7 19.37 -0.34 -62.18
N VAL A 8 19.68 0.89 -62.58
CA VAL A 8 20.67 1.74 -61.90
C VAL A 8 20.09 2.42 -60.66
N MET A 9 18.77 2.64 -60.62
CA MET A 9 18.11 3.35 -59.51
C MET A 9 17.87 2.44 -58.27
N VAL A 10 17.88 1.11 -58.44
CA VAL A 10 17.74 0.16 -57.32
C VAL A 10 19.08 -0.10 -56.62
N LEU A 11 20.22 0.17 -57.26
CA LEU A 11 21.54 -0.05 -56.66
C LEU A 11 22.04 1.13 -55.80
N LEU A 12 21.38 2.29 -55.85
CA LEU A 12 21.73 3.49 -55.07
C LEU A 12 20.90 3.69 -53.79
N LEU A 13 20.02 2.74 -53.46
CA LEU A 13 19.21 2.75 -52.24
C LEU A 13 19.77 1.84 -51.13
N ALA A 14 21.06 1.48 -51.19
CA ALA A 14 21.70 0.59 -50.23
C ALA A 14 22.78 1.25 -49.36
N VAL A 15 23.01 2.58 -49.47
CA VAL A 15 24.08 3.29 -48.74
C VAL A 15 23.55 4.48 -47.94
N ALA A 16 22.36 4.35 -47.35
CA ALA A 16 21.77 5.39 -46.49
C ALA A 16 21.28 4.86 -45.13
N ALA A 17 21.80 3.72 -44.68
CA ALA A 17 21.41 3.10 -43.40
C ALA A 17 22.60 2.90 -42.43
N THR A 18 23.65 3.72 -42.52
CA THR A 18 24.78 3.72 -41.55
C THR A 18 24.74 4.91 -40.60
N SER A 19 23.55 5.38 -40.23
CA SER A 19 23.40 6.58 -39.39
C SER A 19 22.39 6.41 -38.27
N PHE A 20 22.39 5.28 -37.55
CA PHE A 20 21.86 5.18 -36.17
C PHE A 20 22.58 4.04 -35.44
N ALA A 21 23.86 4.24 -35.17
CA ALA A 21 24.59 3.47 -34.16
C ALA A 21 24.88 4.41 -32.98
N GLU A 22 23.82 4.83 -32.28
CA GLU A 22 23.93 5.48 -30.99
C GLU A 22 22.84 4.90 -30.08
N GLY A 23 23.29 4.24 -29.01
CA GLY A 23 22.47 4.01 -27.83
C GLY A 23 21.63 2.73 -27.82
N THR A 24 22.20 1.56 -28.14
CA THR A 24 21.74 0.34 -27.45
C THR A 24 22.19 0.45 -26.00
N ALA A 25 21.35 1.09 -25.17
CA ALA A 25 21.35 0.83 -23.75
C ALA A 25 21.13 -0.68 -23.61
N GLU A 26 22.22 -1.40 -23.38
CA GLU A 26 22.20 -2.82 -23.03
C GLU A 26 21.29 -2.92 -21.79
N ASN A 27 20.07 -3.43 -21.96
CA ASN A 27 19.18 -3.73 -20.85
C ASN A 27 19.77 -4.95 -20.14
N LYS A 28 20.88 -4.73 -19.43
CA LYS A 28 21.49 -5.69 -18.51
C LYS A 28 20.49 -5.87 -17.40
N GLN A 29 19.78 -6.99 -17.45
CA GLN A 29 18.91 -7.42 -16.39
C GLN A 29 19.77 -7.52 -15.12
N PRO A 30 19.40 -6.83 -14.02
CA PRO A 30 20.25 -6.73 -12.85
C PRO A 30 20.53 -8.13 -12.31
N SER A 31 21.76 -8.36 -11.87
CA SER A 31 22.13 -9.64 -11.28
C SER A 31 21.28 -9.92 -10.04
N PRO A 32 21.04 -11.19 -9.69
CA PRO A 32 20.33 -11.54 -8.46
C PRO A 32 20.92 -10.84 -7.21
N GLU A 33 22.23 -10.64 -7.18
CA GLU A 33 22.95 -9.93 -6.14
C GLU A 33 22.65 -8.42 -6.12
N GLU A 34 22.56 -7.77 -7.28
CA GLU A 34 22.18 -6.36 -7.41
C GLU A 34 20.71 -6.14 -7.01
N VAL A 35 19.83 -7.06 -7.39
CA VAL A 35 18.41 -7.04 -6.96
C VAL A 35 18.32 -7.18 -5.44
N LYS A 36 19.10 -8.07 -4.85
CA LYS A 36 19.14 -8.27 -3.39
C LYS A 36 19.63 -7.02 -2.66
N GLN A 37 20.72 -6.40 -3.12
CA GLN A 37 21.24 -5.16 -2.52
C GLN A 37 20.24 -4.00 -2.65
N LEU A 38 19.57 -3.89 -3.79
CA LEU A 38 18.53 -2.87 -4.00
C LEU A 38 17.34 -3.10 -3.06
N MET A 39 16.91 -4.34 -2.88
CA MET A 39 15.87 -4.70 -1.91
C MET A 39 16.29 -4.36 -0.48
N GLU A 40 17.48 -4.77 -0.04
CA GLU A 40 18.00 -4.49 1.31
C GLU A 40 18.09 -2.98 1.58
N MET A 41 18.56 -2.19 0.60
CA MET A 41 18.63 -0.73 0.71
C MET A 41 17.24 -0.09 0.76
N SER A 42 16.29 -0.56 -0.06
CA SER A 42 14.92 -0.03 -0.07
C SER A 42 14.13 -0.38 1.20
N LEU A 43 14.25 -1.62 1.68
CA LEU A 43 13.60 -2.09 2.90
C LEU A 43 14.21 -1.42 4.13
N GLY A 44 15.55 -1.26 4.15
CA GLY A 44 16.27 -0.57 5.22
C GLY A 44 15.80 0.89 5.41
N ALA A 45 15.49 1.60 4.32
CA ALA A 45 14.96 2.96 4.38
C ALA A 45 13.45 3.02 4.70
N MET A 46 12.68 1.98 4.36
CA MET A 46 11.23 1.95 4.54
C MET A 46 10.81 1.60 5.98
N VAL A 47 11.57 0.74 6.67
CA VAL A 47 11.25 0.32 8.05
C VAL A 47 11.14 1.50 9.02
N PRO A 48 12.09 2.46 9.08
CA PRO A 48 11.96 3.63 9.95
C PRO A 48 10.78 4.54 9.59
N MET A 49 10.44 4.63 8.29
CA MET A 49 9.28 5.40 7.84
C MET A 49 7.97 4.77 8.33
N MET A 50 7.85 3.44 8.24
CA MET A 50 6.70 2.71 8.75
C MET A 50 6.55 2.89 10.27
N GLY A 51 7.66 2.89 11.03
CA GLY A 51 7.65 3.17 12.46
C GLY A 51 7.02 4.54 12.79
N LYS A 52 7.49 5.61 12.13
CA LYS A 52 6.93 6.96 12.31
C LYS A 52 5.46 7.06 11.93
N MET A 53 5.04 6.34 10.88
CA MET A 53 3.64 6.31 10.48
C MET A 53 2.77 5.59 11.53
N ALA A 54 3.27 4.51 12.13
CA ALA A 54 2.59 3.81 13.21
C ALA A 54 2.45 4.70 14.46
N GLU A 55 3.51 5.39 14.87
CA GLU A 55 3.48 6.36 15.97
C GLU A 55 2.43 7.45 15.73
N ALA A 56 2.43 8.06 14.54
CA ALA A 56 1.45 9.09 14.17
C ALA A 56 0.00 8.58 14.20
N MET A 57 -0.23 7.32 13.81
CA MET A 57 -1.54 6.69 13.90
C MET A 57 -1.98 6.44 15.34
N ILE A 58 -1.06 6.00 16.21
CA ILE A 58 -1.34 5.80 17.63
C ILE A 58 -1.69 7.15 18.28
N ASP A 59 -0.89 8.18 18.05
CA ASP A 59 -1.14 9.53 18.57
C ASP A 59 -2.48 10.09 18.09
N ALA A 60 -2.83 9.87 16.83
CA ALA A 60 -4.12 10.31 16.30
C ALA A 60 -5.29 9.60 16.99
N GLN A 61 -5.19 8.29 17.21
CA GLN A 61 -6.20 7.52 17.94
C GLN A 61 -6.34 7.99 19.38
N LEU A 62 -5.22 8.21 20.08
CA LEU A 62 -5.22 8.71 21.46
C LEU A 62 -5.92 10.06 21.56
N ARG A 63 -5.56 11.02 20.70
CA ARG A 63 -6.19 12.35 20.69
C ARG A 63 -7.69 12.30 20.39
N ILE A 64 -8.15 11.35 19.58
CA ILE A 64 -9.58 11.15 19.33
C ILE A 64 -10.24 10.53 20.56
N ALA A 65 -9.60 9.54 21.20
CA ALA A 65 -10.12 8.88 22.39
C ALA A 65 -10.24 9.81 23.60
N GLU A 66 -9.36 10.82 23.72
CA GLU A 66 -9.38 11.84 24.77
C GLU A 66 -10.58 12.81 24.66
N LYS A 67 -11.24 12.87 23.50
CA LYS A 67 -12.39 13.74 23.30
C LYS A 67 -13.59 13.29 24.15
N PRO A 68 -14.24 14.18 24.92
CA PRO A 68 -15.40 13.83 25.75
C PRO A 68 -16.53 13.12 25.00
N GLU A 69 -16.74 13.49 23.75
CA GLU A 69 -17.76 12.97 22.86
C GLU A 69 -17.46 11.53 22.46
N THR A 70 -16.18 11.20 22.27
CA THR A 70 -15.71 9.83 22.05
C THR A 70 -15.92 8.98 23.30
N ALA A 71 -15.54 9.48 24.48
CA ALA A 71 -15.76 8.78 25.73
C ALA A 71 -17.25 8.50 25.98
N ALA A 72 -18.12 9.48 25.73
CA ALA A 72 -19.56 9.33 25.84
C ALA A 72 -20.10 8.27 24.85
N SER A 73 -19.61 8.28 23.62
CA SER A 73 -20.01 7.30 22.59
C SER A 73 -19.56 5.88 22.96
N LEU A 74 -18.34 5.71 23.47
CA LEU A 74 -17.83 4.42 23.94
C LEU A 74 -18.62 3.89 25.14
N ALA A 75 -18.95 4.76 26.09
CA ALA A 75 -19.79 4.39 27.24
C ALA A 75 -21.20 3.96 26.80
N ALA A 76 -21.81 4.71 25.87
CA ALA A 76 -23.11 4.35 25.30
C ALA A 76 -23.06 2.99 24.58
N PHE A 77 -22.02 2.75 23.77
CA PHE A 77 -21.81 1.47 23.10
C PHE A 77 -21.74 0.30 24.10
N LYS A 78 -20.86 0.39 25.12
CA LYS A 78 -20.70 -0.66 26.13
C LYS A 78 -22.00 -0.90 26.92
N LYS A 79 -22.70 0.17 27.33
CA LYS A 79 -24.00 0.08 28.00
C LYS A 79 -25.04 -0.62 27.15
N ASN A 80 -25.15 -0.25 25.86
CA ASN A 80 -26.12 -0.82 24.95
C ASN A 80 -25.84 -2.30 24.67
N LEU A 81 -24.56 -2.68 24.51
CA LEU A 81 -24.14 -4.07 24.36
C LEU A 81 -24.52 -4.89 25.59
N TYR A 82 -24.10 -4.47 26.79
CA TYR A 82 -24.43 -5.15 28.03
C TYR A 82 -25.95 -5.30 28.21
N SER A 83 -26.70 -4.21 28.05
CA SER A 83 -28.16 -4.22 28.20
C SER A 83 -28.84 -5.17 27.20
N SER A 84 -28.31 -5.27 25.99
CA SER A 84 -28.85 -6.16 24.96
C SER A 84 -28.55 -7.63 25.26
N LEU A 85 -27.37 -7.94 25.81
CA LEU A 85 -27.02 -9.30 26.25
C LEU A 85 -27.92 -9.76 27.39
N ILE A 86 -28.19 -8.89 28.38
CA ILE A 86 -29.14 -9.22 29.46
C ILE A 86 -30.54 -9.51 28.89
N LYS A 87 -31.02 -8.70 27.94
CA LYS A 87 -32.32 -8.94 27.28
C LYS A 87 -32.38 -10.24 26.48
N GLN A 88 -31.23 -10.73 26.02
CA GLN A 88 -31.11 -12.00 25.31
C GLN A 88 -31.01 -13.22 26.24
N GLY A 89 -31.01 -13.01 27.57
CA GLY A 89 -31.02 -14.08 28.56
C GLY A 89 -29.65 -14.46 29.13
N PHE A 90 -28.58 -13.73 28.76
CA PHE A 90 -27.27 -13.91 29.40
C PHE A 90 -27.33 -13.50 30.87
N THR A 91 -26.58 -14.19 31.72
CA THR A 91 -26.40 -13.77 33.11
C THR A 91 -25.64 -12.43 33.17
N LYS A 92 -25.73 -11.73 34.30
CA LYS A 92 -24.98 -10.48 34.51
C LYS A 92 -23.47 -10.66 34.33
N GLN A 93 -22.95 -11.77 34.82
CA GLN A 93 -21.52 -12.07 34.73
C GLN A 93 -21.09 -12.33 33.28
N GLU A 94 -21.80 -13.21 32.57
CA GLU A 94 -21.51 -13.49 31.15
C GLU A 94 -21.63 -12.23 30.29
N ALA A 95 -22.68 -11.43 30.49
CA ALA A 95 -22.86 -10.18 29.75
C ALA A 95 -21.74 -9.17 30.02
N PHE A 96 -21.26 -9.10 31.27
CA PHE A 96 -20.14 -8.24 31.65
C PHE A 96 -18.83 -8.71 31.01
N ASP A 97 -18.56 -10.01 31.05
CA ASP A 97 -17.35 -10.60 30.48
C ASP A 97 -17.32 -10.43 28.96
N ILE A 98 -18.44 -10.66 28.27
CA ILE A 98 -18.56 -10.40 26.83
C ILE A 98 -18.35 -8.92 26.53
N MET A 99 -18.99 -8.02 27.28
CA MET A 99 -18.87 -6.58 27.09
C MET A 99 -17.41 -6.11 27.27
N LEU A 100 -16.68 -6.62 28.27
CA LEU A 100 -15.27 -6.30 28.49
C LEU A 100 -14.38 -6.77 27.33
N ASN A 101 -14.57 -8.01 26.87
CA ASN A 101 -13.76 -8.64 25.83
C ASN A 101 -14.13 -8.20 24.39
N THR A 102 -15.24 -7.49 24.22
CA THR A 102 -15.63 -6.94 22.91
C THR A 102 -14.78 -5.71 22.58
N ALA A 103 -13.99 -5.80 21.51
CA ALA A 103 -13.22 -4.68 21.00
C ALA A 103 -14.12 -3.48 20.68
N VAL A 104 -13.62 -2.27 20.94
CA VAL A 104 -14.32 -1.06 20.52
C VAL A 104 -14.22 -0.92 19.00
N PRO A 105 -15.30 -0.56 18.30
CA PRO A 105 -15.22 -0.30 16.87
C PRO A 105 -14.18 0.79 16.58
N ALA A 106 -13.18 0.46 15.77
CA ALA A 106 -12.15 1.39 15.33
C ALA A 106 -12.16 1.46 13.80
N ALA A 107 -12.02 2.67 13.27
CA ALA A 107 -11.85 2.87 11.83
C ALA A 107 -10.42 2.48 11.44
N MET A 108 -10.25 1.47 10.59
CA MET A 108 -8.96 1.22 9.95
C MET A 108 -8.79 2.17 8.75
N PRO A 109 -7.62 2.83 8.60
CA PRO A 109 -7.35 3.63 7.41
C PRO A 109 -7.34 2.72 6.18
N GLY A 110 -8.28 2.93 5.26
CA GLY A 110 -8.33 2.21 3.98
C GLY A 110 -9.67 1.56 3.63
N MET A 111 -10.61 1.47 4.56
CA MET A 111 -11.99 1.08 4.24
C MET A 111 -12.77 2.33 3.81
N LYS A 112 -12.74 2.63 2.51
CA LYS A 112 -13.78 3.43 1.85
C LYS A 112 -14.80 2.49 1.22
#